data_AF-A0AAP9SL57-F1
#
_entry.id   AF-A0AAP9SL57-F1
#
_cell.length_a   1.000
_cell.length_b   1.000
_cell.length_c   1.000
_cell.angle_alpha   90.00
_cell.angle_beta   90.00
_cell.angle_gamma   90.00
#
_symmetry.space_group_name_H-M   'P 1'
#
loop_
_entity.id
_entity.type
_entity.pdbx_description
1 polymer ?
#
loop_
_entity_poly.entity_id
_entity_poly.type
_entity_poly.pdbx_seq_one_letter_code
_entity_poly.pdbx_strand_id
1 'polypeptide(L)'
;MDFEFTGEETPEQLEKMLEGLGDVDIDSHAQDVVTEDTTEKHADEEAQTQTGDNNVAPTPDASVEQTQDVKEPEAKGVLTRDGKHVIPYEVLEAERSGKQRAEQEAALLRGQIAEEKRRVELLTSQIHQAGMKPTPLPENEKISDEQIARIREMYPEIGDAVASLIRKNNYLQSRVQQSAQQAEGNGGEDLSPVLDAMNAVPVLKTWQESDPDRFSVAVSIDGKLQNDPAWKDKTLTERFAEVARRTQVAFGEVSESSADNKADKTDIRKTAEEKVKTAEQEQAVPASPSDLGTTASVGTGDNFERLLGASHSEAEAIMRGMTNAEIDALLEKLG
;
A
#
# COMPACT_ATOMS: atom_id res chain seq x y z
N MET A 1 -14.93 -52.02 -18.79
CA MET A 1 -14.68 -51.74 -20.22
C MET A 1 -13.35 -51.06 -20.19
N ASP A 2 -12.30 -51.80 -20.53
CA ASP A 2 -10.94 -51.41 -20.13
C ASP A 2 -10.36 -50.54 -21.25
N PHE A 3 -10.22 -49.25 -20.95
CA PHE A 3 -9.66 -48.27 -21.87
C PHE A 3 -8.15 -48.19 -21.62
N GLU A 4 -7.37 -48.89 -22.44
CA GLU A 4 -5.93 -48.72 -22.48
C GLU A 4 -5.60 -47.37 -23.15
N PHE A 5 -5.28 -46.37 -22.33
CA PHE A 5 -4.82 -45.06 -22.77
C PHE A 5 -3.41 -45.19 -23.33
N THR A 6 -3.26 -45.01 -24.65
CA THR A 6 -2.01 -45.18 -25.39
C THR A 6 -1.20 -43.90 -25.53
N GLY A 7 -1.82 -42.74 -25.24
CA GLY A 7 -1.14 -41.43 -25.21
C GLY A 7 -0.93 -40.78 -26.57
N GLU A 8 -1.33 -41.43 -27.67
CA GLU A 8 -1.38 -40.87 -29.03
C GLU A 8 -2.81 -40.53 -29.48
N GLU A 9 -3.78 -40.55 -28.56
CA GLU A 9 -5.19 -40.30 -28.85
C GLU A 9 -5.46 -38.87 -29.34
N THR A 10 -6.14 -38.78 -30.48
CA THR A 10 -6.57 -37.51 -31.05
C THR A 10 -7.74 -36.91 -30.26
N PRO A 11 -7.93 -35.58 -30.24
CA PRO A 11 -9.01 -34.95 -29.48
C PRO A 11 -10.40 -35.47 -29.84
N GLU A 12 -10.65 -35.78 -31.12
CA GLU A 12 -11.92 -36.38 -31.59
C GLU A 12 -12.15 -37.81 -31.05
N GLN A 13 -11.07 -38.57 -30.77
CA GLN A 13 -11.14 -39.89 -30.14
C GLN A 13 -11.43 -39.79 -28.65
N LEU A 14 -10.83 -38.81 -27.96
CA LEU A 14 -11.09 -38.53 -26.55
C LEU A 14 -12.54 -38.09 -26.32
N GLU A 15 -13.06 -37.20 -27.18
CA GLU A 15 -14.45 -36.73 -27.13
C GLU A 15 -15.44 -37.89 -27.32
N LYS A 16 -15.16 -38.79 -28.26
CA LYS A 16 -15.98 -40.01 -28.47
C LYS A 16 -15.88 -41.03 -27.34
N MET A 17 -14.75 -41.10 -26.62
CA MET A 17 -14.62 -41.94 -25.43
C MET A 17 -15.34 -41.32 -24.22
N LEU A 18 -15.38 -39.99 -24.13
CA LEU A 18 -16.13 -39.25 -23.11
C LEU A 18 -17.64 -39.39 -23.32
N GLU A 19 -18.13 -39.31 -24.57
CA GLU A 19 -19.55 -39.49 -24.90
C GLU A 19 -20.02 -40.96 -24.78
N GLY A 20 -19.08 -41.92 -24.81
CA GLY A 20 -19.34 -43.31 -24.40
C GLY A 20 -19.50 -43.49 -22.88
N LEU A 21 -19.08 -42.51 -22.09
CA LEU A 21 -19.21 -42.45 -20.64
C LEU A 21 -20.45 -41.60 -20.29
N GLY A 22 -21.62 -42.16 -20.62
CA GLY A 22 -22.90 -41.45 -20.64
C GLY A 22 -23.26 -40.67 -19.36
N ASP A 23 -24.05 -39.63 -19.57
CA ASP A 23 -24.40 -38.58 -18.61
C ASP A 23 -24.72 -39.11 -17.20
N VAL A 24 -24.02 -38.58 -16.20
CA VAL A 24 -24.23 -38.94 -14.79
C VAL A 24 -25.06 -37.84 -14.14
N ASP A 25 -26.38 -37.94 -14.29
CA ASP A 25 -27.34 -37.12 -13.55
C ASP A 25 -27.15 -37.32 -12.04
N ILE A 26 -26.58 -36.32 -11.36
CA ILE A 26 -26.55 -36.23 -9.90
C ILE A 26 -27.70 -35.33 -9.47
N ASP A 27 -28.91 -35.90 -9.39
CA ASP A 27 -30.07 -35.20 -8.82
C ASP A 27 -30.15 -35.42 -7.30
N SER A 28 -30.58 -34.37 -6.60
CA SER A 28 -30.53 -34.26 -5.14
C SER A 28 -31.94 -34.29 -4.53
N HIS A 29 -32.47 -35.47 -4.21
CA HIS A 29 -33.44 -35.63 -3.13
C HIS A 29 -33.54 -37.08 -2.62
N ALA A 30 -34.26 -37.26 -1.52
CA ALA A 30 -34.32 -38.51 -0.76
C ALA A 30 -35.12 -39.64 -1.44
N GLN A 31 -34.80 -40.87 -1.03
CA GLN A 31 -35.69 -42.04 -0.79
C GLN A 31 -37.19 -41.89 -1.16
N ASP A 32 -37.91 -42.89 -1.69
CA ASP A 32 -37.70 -44.35 -1.77
C ASP A 32 -38.90 -44.98 -2.56
N VAL A 33 -38.70 -46.01 -3.40
CA VAL A 33 -39.76 -47.01 -3.77
C VAL A 33 -39.21 -48.42 -4.12
N VAL A 34 -39.14 -49.30 -3.11
CA VAL A 34 -39.66 -50.71 -3.03
C VAL A 34 -39.51 -51.73 -4.19
N THR A 35 -38.89 -52.90 -3.89
CA THR A 35 -39.37 -54.32 -4.02
C THR A 35 -38.17 -55.29 -3.83
N GLU A 36 -38.19 -56.44 -3.15
CA GLU A 36 -39.17 -57.25 -2.36
C GLU A 36 -38.44 -57.77 -1.06
N ASP A 37 -38.94 -58.58 -0.11
CA ASP A 37 -40.23 -59.24 0.17
C ASP A 37 -40.39 -59.54 1.70
N THR A 38 -41.56 -60.06 2.11
CA THR A 38 -41.91 -60.91 3.28
C THR A 38 -41.36 -60.62 4.70
N THR A 39 -42.22 -60.15 5.62
CA THR A 39 -42.96 -60.99 6.63
C THR A 39 -43.45 -60.19 7.86
N GLU A 40 -44.73 -60.37 8.19
CA GLU A 40 -45.52 -60.11 9.42
C GLU A 40 -44.95 -59.43 10.71
N LYS A 41 -45.78 -58.47 11.20
CA LYS A 41 -46.40 -58.34 12.56
C LYS A 41 -45.79 -57.51 13.73
N HIS A 42 -46.70 -56.66 14.22
CA HIS A 42 -46.96 -56.18 15.60
C HIS A 42 -46.20 -54.96 16.18
N ALA A 43 -47.00 -54.17 16.92
CA ALA A 43 -46.66 -53.08 17.84
C ALA A 43 -45.89 -53.61 19.08
N ASP A 44 -45.25 -52.81 19.93
CA ASP A 44 -45.73 -51.57 20.59
C ASP A 44 -44.60 -50.62 21.02
N GLU A 45 -44.95 -49.45 21.57
CA GLU A 45 -44.33 -48.64 22.67
C GLU A 45 -42.77 -48.61 22.83
N GLU A 46 -42.07 -47.52 23.17
CA GLU A 46 -42.45 -46.29 23.89
C GLU A 46 -41.32 -45.21 23.81
N ALA A 47 -41.52 -44.09 24.52
CA ALA A 47 -40.51 -43.13 25.03
C ALA A 47 -39.91 -42.04 24.11
N GLN A 48 -40.38 -40.81 24.34
CA GLN A 48 -39.86 -39.54 23.83
C GLN A 48 -38.68 -39.01 24.69
N THR A 49 -37.99 -37.95 24.25
CA THR A 49 -38.10 -36.63 24.90
C THR A 49 -37.52 -35.51 24.02
N GLN A 50 -38.11 -34.31 24.13
CA GLN A 50 -37.86 -33.14 23.28
C GLN A 50 -37.22 -31.97 24.05
N THR A 51 -36.61 -31.08 23.26
CA THR A 51 -36.20 -29.70 23.54
C THR A 51 -37.31 -28.82 24.16
N GLY A 52 -36.93 -27.77 24.91
CA GLY A 52 -37.86 -26.67 25.25
C GLY A 52 -37.18 -25.45 25.92
N ASP A 53 -37.08 -24.35 25.18
CA ASP A 53 -36.69 -23.00 25.65
C ASP A 53 -37.90 -22.21 26.17
N ASN A 54 -37.71 -21.17 27.01
CA ASN A 54 -38.47 -19.90 26.98
C ASN A 54 -37.97 -18.84 27.97
N ASN A 55 -38.22 -17.57 27.61
CA ASN A 55 -37.69 -16.33 28.20
C ASN A 55 -38.74 -15.60 29.10
N VAL A 56 -38.29 -14.70 30.01
CA VAL A 56 -38.86 -13.35 30.38
C VAL A 56 -38.44 -12.90 31.80
N ALA A 57 -38.07 -11.60 31.93
CA ALA A 57 -37.62 -10.87 33.14
C ALA A 57 -38.83 -10.28 33.97
N PRO A 58 -38.72 -9.44 35.06
CA PRO A 58 -37.61 -8.55 35.50
C PRO A 58 -37.37 -8.40 37.04
N THR A 59 -36.42 -7.52 37.42
CA THR A 59 -36.06 -7.05 38.78
C THR A 59 -37.03 -6.00 39.36
N PRO A 60 -37.17 -5.83 40.71
CA PRO A 60 -36.36 -4.83 41.43
C PRO A 60 -35.98 -5.09 42.91
N ASP A 61 -34.79 -4.59 43.28
CA ASP A 61 -34.35 -3.91 44.53
C ASP A 61 -34.77 -4.41 45.95
N ALA A 62 -33.77 -4.84 46.74
CA ALA A 62 -33.65 -4.57 48.18
C ALA A 62 -32.25 -4.99 48.75
N SER A 63 -31.60 -4.08 49.47
CA SER A 63 -30.30 -4.27 50.15
C SER A 63 -30.36 -5.18 51.40
N VAL A 64 -29.44 -6.17 51.50
CA VAL A 64 -28.74 -6.50 52.76
C VAL A 64 -27.33 -7.02 52.46
N GLU A 65 -26.33 -6.58 53.23
CA GLU A 65 -25.00 -7.20 53.26
C GLU A 65 -25.06 -8.66 53.75
N GLN A 66 -24.38 -9.58 53.06
CA GLN A 66 -23.89 -10.78 53.73
C GLN A 66 -22.52 -11.19 53.18
N THR A 67 -21.48 -10.90 53.96
CA THR A 67 -20.13 -11.43 53.75
C THR A 67 -20.15 -12.95 53.88
N GLN A 68 -20.07 -13.67 52.77
CA GLN A 68 -19.77 -15.10 52.74
C GLN A 68 -18.69 -15.39 51.69
N ASP A 69 -17.45 -15.40 52.18
CA ASP A 69 -16.39 -16.36 51.86
C ASP A 69 -16.61 -17.19 50.58
N VAL A 70 -16.29 -16.61 49.42
CA VAL A 70 -16.30 -17.33 48.15
C VAL A 70 -15.04 -18.19 48.09
N LYS A 71 -15.23 -19.44 48.52
CA LYS A 71 -14.31 -20.55 48.34
C LYS A 71 -13.79 -20.58 46.90
N GLU A 72 -12.54 -20.18 46.69
CA GLU A 72 -11.89 -20.26 45.39
C GLU A 72 -12.03 -21.69 44.84
N PRO A 73 -12.49 -21.88 43.59
CA PRO A 73 -12.20 -23.13 42.91
C PRO A 73 -10.67 -23.18 42.76
N GLU A 74 -10.01 -24.19 43.34
CA GLU A 74 -8.56 -24.36 43.21
C GLU A 74 -8.19 -24.40 41.73
N ALA A 75 -7.71 -23.27 41.21
CA ALA A 75 -7.40 -23.08 39.81
C ALA A 75 -6.18 -23.93 39.47
N LYS A 76 -6.43 -25.16 39.01
CA LYS A 76 -5.39 -26.08 38.55
C LYS A 76 -4.55 -25.36 37.49
N GLY A 77 -3.33 -25.05 37.85
CA GLY A 77 -2.41 -24.28 37.03
C GLY A 77 -1.00 -24.32 37.59
N VAL A 78 -0.06 -23.84 36.79
CA VAL A 78 1.36 -23.83 37.15
C VAL A 78 1.70 -22.48 37.78
N LEU A 79 2.22 -22.50 39.00
CA LEU A 79 2.75 -21.29 39.64
C LEU A 79 3.91 -20.73 38.81
N THR A 80 3.84 -19.45 38.48
CA THR A 80 4.94 -18.72 37.85
C THR A 80 6.15 -18.67 38.80
N ARG A 81 7.37 -18.50 38.26
CA ARG A 81 8.64 -18.55 39.00
C ARG A 81 8.71 -17.61 40.22
N ASP A 82 7.93 -16.52 40.22
CA ASP A 82 7.84 -15.54 41.32
C ASP A 82 6.82 -15.91 42.42
N GLY A 83 6.13 -17.06 42.28
CA GLY A 83 5.17 -17.59 43.26
C GLY A 83 3.85 -16.82 43.42
N LYS A 84 3.69 -15.68 42.74
CA LYS A 84 2.52 -14.78 42.88
C LYS A 84 1.42 -14.96 41.85
N HIS A 85 1.71 -15.59 40.71
CA HIS A 85 0.78 -15.75 39.61
C HIS A 85 0.63 -17.24 39.26
N VAL A 86 -0.57 -17.64 38.83
CA VAL A 86 -0.88 -19.00 38.39
C VAL A 86 -1.23 -18.94 36.92
N ILE A 87 -0.54 -19.72 36.10
CA ILE A 87 -0.88 -19.91 34.67
C ILE A 87 -1.90 -21.05 34.61
N PRO A 88 -3.16 -20.82 34.17
CA PRO A 88 -4.15 -21.88 34.03
C PRO A 88 -3.67 -22.95 33.04
N TYR A 89 -3.95 -24.23 33.31
CA TYR A 89 -3.54 -25.31 32.40
C TYR A 89 -4.13 -25.15 30.99
N GLU A 90 -5.35 -24.61 30.87
CA GLU A 90 -6.02 -24.31 29.60
C GLU A 90 -5.16 -23.44 28.66
N VAL A 91 -4.42 -22.47 29.20
CA VAL A 91 -3.55 -21.59 28.39
C VAL A 91 -2.33 -22.35 27.88
N LEU A 92 -1.78 -23.26 28.69
CA LEU A 92 -0.65 -24.11 28.31
C LEU A 92 -1.08 -25.22 27.32
N GLU A 93 -2.31 -25.70 27.40
CA GLU A 93 -2.88 -26.65 26.44
C GLU A 93 -3.27 -25.98 25.12
N ALA A 94 -3.79 -24.75 25.17
CA ALA A 94 -3.98 -23.90 23.99
C ALA A 94 -2.64 -23.58 23.30
N GLU A 95 -1.59 -23.23 24.04
CA GLU A 95 -0.25 -23.01 23.49
C GLU A 95 0.32 -24.29 22.84
N ARG A 96 0.26 -25.43 23.54
CA ARG A 96 0.76 -26.72 23.01
C ARG A 96 0.00 -27.16 21.77
N SER A 97 -1.33 -27.08 21.77
CA SER A 97 -2.15 -27.44 20.60
C SER A 97 -1.97 -26.45 19.44
N GLY A 98 -1.79 -25.16 19.73
CA GLY A 98 -1.42 -24.13 18.75
C GLY A 98 -0.07 -24.42 18.09
N LYS A 99 0.95 -24.68 18.90
CA LYS A 99 2.29 -25.07 18.43
C LYS A 99 2.26 -26.37 17.62
N GLN A 100 1.51 -27.38 18.07
CA GLN A 100 1.37 -28.65 17.35
C GLN A 100 0.68 -28.48 15.99
N ARG A 101 -0.33 -27.61 15.87
CA ARG A 101 -0.93 -27.25 14.56
C ARG A 101 0.08 -26.53 13.67
N ALA A 102 0.78 -25.52 14.19
CA ALA A 102 1.81 -24.79 13.43
C ALA A 102 2.95 -25.71 12.95
N GLU A 103 3.37 -26.68 13.76
CA GLU A 103 4.35 -27.70 13.36
C GLU A 103 3.82 -28.65 12.28
N GLN A 104 2.54 -29.04 12.34
CA GLN A 104 1.87 -29.83 11.31
C GLN A 104 1.74 -29.06 9.99
N GLU A 105 1.28 -27.81 10.04
CA GLU A 105 1.18 -26.91 8.88
C GLU A 105 2.55 -26.68 8.24
N ALA A 106 3.59 -26.41 9.05
CA ALA A 106 4.95 -26.27 8.56
C ALA A 106 5.50 -27.57 7.94
N ALA A 107 5.12 -28.75 8.46
CA ALA A 107 5.48 -30.03 7.87
C ALA A 107 4.76 -30.27 6.53
N LEU A 108 3.47 -29.93 6.41
CA LEU A 108 2.69 -30.02 5.18
C LEU A 108 3.25 -29.08 4.09
N LEU A 109 3.50 -27.81 4.43
CA LEU A 109 4.10 -26.83 3.51
C LEU A 109 5.49 -27.27 3.04
N ARG A 110 6.33 -27.82 3.93
CA ARG A 110 7.63 -28.40 3.55
C ARG A 110 7.48 -29.60 2.62
N GLY A 111 6.45 -30.43 2.81
CA GLY A 111 6.08 -31.52 1.91
C GLY A 111 5.74 -31.01 0.51
N GLN A 112 4.80 -30.06 0.42
CA GLN A 112 4.39 -29.43 -0.85
C GLN A 112 5.57 -28.80 -1.59
N ILE A 113 6.42 -28.03 -0.90
CA ILE A 113 7.63 -27.43 -1.50
C ILE A 113 8.60 -28.51 -2.02
N ALA A 114 8.72 -29.65 -1.35
CA ALA A 114 9.58 -30.74 -1.79
C ALA A 114 9.02 -31.48 -3.02
N GLU A 115 7.70 -31.68 -3.09
CA GLU A 115 7.01 -32.26 -4.24
C GLU A 115 7.05 -31.34 -5.47
N GLU A 116 6.78 -30.05 -5.27
CA GLU A 116 6.86 -29.05 -6.33
C GLU A 116 8.28 -28.94 -6.89
N LYS A 117 9.31 -28.93 -6.03
CA LYS A 117 10.72 -28.96 -6.47
C LYS A 117 11.04 -30.19 -7.32
N ARG A 118 10.60 -31.39 -6.91
CA ARG A 118 10.77 -32.62 -7.72
C ARG A 118 10.05 -32.53 -9.06
N ARG A 119 8.85 -31.96 -9.08
CA ARG A 119 8.08 -31.73 -10.32
C ARG A 119 8.81 -30.78 -11.25
N VAL A 120 9.29 -29.64 -10.74
CA VAL A 120 10.07 -28.65 -11.50
C VAL A 120 11.37 -29.26 -12.03
N GLU A 121 12.07 -30.06 -11.22
CA GLU A 121 13.30 -30.76 -11.64
C GLU A 121 13.01 -31.79 -12.75
N LEU A 122 11.93 -32.57 -12.63
CA LEU A 122 11.51 -33.53 -13.65
C LEU A 122 11.14 -32.83 -14.97
N LEU A 123 10.32 -31.77 -14.92
CA LEU A 123 9.99 -30.95 -16.10
C LEU A 123 11.26 -30.33 -16.72
N THR A 124 12.16 -29.79 -15.90
CA THR A 124 13.46 -29.25 -16.33
C THR A 124 14.30 -30.32 -17.05
N SER A 125 14.31 -31.56 -16.52
CA SER A 125 15.02 -32.67 -17.16
C SER A 125 14.41 -33.06 -18.52
N GLN A 126 13.09 -33.03 -18.66
CA GLN A 126 12.39 -33.28 -19.93
C GLN A 126 12.66 -32.17 -20.96
N ILE A 127 12.65 -30.90 -20.53
CA ILE A 127 12.99 -29.74 -21.38
C ILE A 127 14.43 -29.89 -21.90
N HIS A 128 15.38 -30.25 -21.02
CA HIS A 128 16.77 -30.52 -21.42
C HIS A 128 16.90 -31.71 -22.38
N GLN A 129 16.15 -32.80 -22.17
CA GLN A 129 16.14 -33.96 -23.08
C GLN A 129 15.55 -33.62 -24.45
N ALA A 130 14.56 -32.71 -24.50
CA ALA A 130 14.01 -32.16 -25.73
C ALA A 130 14.95 -31.13 -26.42
N GLY A 131 16.18 -30.95 -25.94
CA GLY A 131 17.17 -30.03 -26.49
C GLY A 131 16.89 -28.55 -26.21
N MET A 132 15.83 -28.25 -25.47
CA MET A 132 15.49 -26.90 -25.03
C MET A 132 16.24 -26.56 -23.74
N LYS A 133 16.57 -25.28 -23.55
CA LYS A 133 17.12 -24.76 -22.30
C LYS A 133 16.06 -23.90 -21.64
N PRO A 134 15.61 -24.20 -20.40
CA PRO A 134 14.72 -23.31 -19.68
C PRO A 134 15.34 -21.92 -19.58
N THR A 135 14.58 -20.88 -19.90
CA THR A 135 14.98 -19.50 -19.65
C THR A 135 15.21 -19.36 -18.13
N PRO A 136 16.36 -18.83 -17.68
CA PRO A 136 16.55 -18.57 -16.26
C PRO A 136 15.50 -17.56 -15.76
N LEU A 137 15.16 -17.63 -14.47
CA LEU A 137 14.37 -16.58 -13.83
C LEU A 137 15.09 -15.22 -14.04
N PRO A 138 14.37 -14.09 -14.23
CA PRO A 138 14.99 -12.79 -14.52
C PRO A 138 16.02 -12.35 -13.47
N GLU A 139 15.83 -12.76 -12.21
CA GLU A 139 16.75 -12.51 -11.09
C GLU A 139 18.11 -13.21 -11.24
N ASN A 140 18.15 -14.33 -11.98
CA ASN A 140 19.32 -15.14 -12.27
C ASN A 140 19.87 -14.89 -13.68
N GLU A 141 19.17 -14.13 -14.52
CA GLU A 141 19.58 -13.84 -15.89
C GLU A 141 20.76 -12.85 -15.89
N LYS A 142 21.94 -13.34 -16.27
CA LYS A 142 23.17 -12.56 -16.31
C LYS A 142 23.79 -12.67 -17.70
N ILE A 143 24.01 -11.52 -18.34
CA ILE A 143 24.81 -11.45 -19.57
C ILE A 143 26.24 -11.85 -19.20
N SER A 144 26.75 -12.93 -19.78
CA SER A 144 28.09 -13.44 -19.48
C SER A 144 29.19 -12.59 -20.11
N ASP A 145 30.40 -12.63 -19.55
CA ASP A 145 31.55 -11.93 -20.11
C ASP A 145 31.85 -12.36 -21.57
N GLU A 146 31.54 -13.61 -21.94
CA GLU A 146 31.62 -14.09 -23.32
C GLU A 146 30.59 -13.43 -24.25
N GLN A 147 29.36 -13.21 -23.78
CA GLN A 147 28.33 -12.49 -24.54
C GLN A 147 28.75 -11.01 -24.71
N ILE A 148 29.28 -10.38 -23.66
CA ILE A 148 29.85 -9.02 -23.74
C ILE A 148 31.02 -8.98 -24.73
N ALA A 149 31.91 -9.98 -24.73
CA ALA A 149 33.03 -10.05 -25.66
C ALA A 149 32.57 -10.15 -27.12
N ARG A 150 31.58 -10.99 -27.43
CA ARG A 150 30.97 -11.07 -28.78
C ARG A 150 30.28 -9.76 -29.17
N ILE A 151 29.59 -9.09 -28.24
CA ILE A 151 28.99 -7.77 -28.51
C ILE A 151 30.10 -6.75 -28.81
N ARG A 152 31.20 -6.73 -28.06
CA ARG A 152 32.34 -5.82 -28.31
C ARG A 152 33.03 -6.13 -29.65
N GLU A 153 33.11 -7.39 -30.06
CA GLU A 153 33.68 -7.79 -31.36
C GLU A 153 32.83 -7.28 -32.54
N MET A 154 31.50 -7.37 -32.44
CA MET A 154 30.59 -6.90 -33.50
C MET A 154 30.29 -5.39 -33.43
N TYR A 155 30.24 -4.82 -32.22
CA TYR A 155 29.81 -3.46 -31.92
C TYR A 155 30.61 -2.91 -30.71
N PRO A 156 31.84 -2.39 -30.90
CA PRO A 156 32.75 -2.04 -29.81
C PRO A 156 32.16 -1.06 -28.78
N GLU A 157 31.54 0.04 -29.24
CA GLU A 157 30.94 1.06 -28.39
C GLU A 157 29.77 0.52 -27.55
N ILE A 158 28.98 -0.40 -28.12
CA ILE A 158 27.85 -1.03 -27.44
C ILE A 158 28.36 -2.04 -26.40
N GLY A 159 29.39 -2.82 -26.72
CA GLY A 159 30.01 -3.76 -25.77
C GLY A 159 30.53 -3.07 -24.52
N ASP A 160 31.17 -1.91 -24.67
CA ASP A 160 31.66 -1.12 -23.55
C ASP A 160 30.54 -0.46 -22.73
N ALA A 161 29.48 0.03 -23.39
CA ALA A 161 28.29 0.56 -22.72
C ALA A 161 27.58 -0.53 -21.89
N VAL A 162 27.37 -1.72 -22.46
CA VAL A 162 26.78 -2.89 -21.76
C VAL A 162 27.65 -3.33 -20.59
N ALA A 163 28.96 -3.45 -20.77
CA ALA A 163 29.91 -3.77 -19.69
C ALA A 163 29.92 -2.70 -18.58
N SER A 164 29.69 -1.43 -18.91
CA SER A 164 29.52 -0.37 -17.92
C SER A 164 28.19 -0.48 -17.18
N LEU A 165 27.09 -0.81 -17.87
CA LEU A 165 25.76 -0.94 -17.28
C LEU A 165 25.73 -2.11 -16.28
N ILE A 166 26.27 -3.26 -16.66
CA ILE A 166 26.34 -4.47 -15.82
C ILE A 166 27.15 -4.19 -14.54
N ARG A 167 28.32 -3.53 -14.66
CA ARG A 167 29.11 -3.14 -13.47
C ARG A 167 28.35 -2.19 -12.54
N LYS A 168 27.61 -1.22 -13.08
CA LYS A 168 26.75 -0.32 -12.28
C LYS A 168 25.60 -1.09 -11.61
N ASN A 169 24.95 -2.00 -12.32
CA ASN A 169 23.87 -2.81 -11.77
C ASN A 169 24.38 -3.73 -10.64
N ASN A 170 25.45 -4.47 -10.88
CA ASN A 170 26.10 -5.33 -9.88
C ASN A 170 26.52 -4.53 -8.62
N TYR A 171 27.04 -3.31 -8.79
CA TYR A 171 27.36 -2.42 -7.66
C TYR A 171 26.13 -2.01 -6.86
N LEU A 172 25.02 -1.65 -7.53
CA LEU A 172 23.76 -1.30 -6.88
C LEU A 172 23.13 -2.50 -6.16
N GLN A 173 23.07 -3.67 -6.81
CA GLN A 173 22.61 -4.92 -6.20
C GLN A 173 23.45 -5.29 -4.97
N SER A 174 24.78 -5.20 -5.08
CA SER A 174 25.71 -5.44 -3.95
C SER A 174 25.45 -4.47 -2.80
N ARG A 175 25.18 -3.19 -3.09
CA ARG A 175 24.85 -2.19 -2.07
C ARG A 175 23.51 -2.48 -1.39
N VAL A 176 22.50 -2.92 -2.13
CA VAL A 176 21.18 -3.32 -1.59
C VAL A 176 21.33 -4.57 -0.71
N GLN A 177 22.07 -5.58 -1.15
CA GLN A 177 22.37 -6.76 -0.34
C GLN A 177 23.19 -6.43 0.91
N GLN A 178 24.17 -5.53 0.82
CA GLN A 178 24.90 -5.05 1.99
C GLN A 178 23.99 -4.32 2.99
N SER A 179 23.05 -3.48 2.53
CA SER A 179 22.07 -2.86 3.43
C SER A 179 21.10 -3.88 4.05
N ALA A 180 20.71 -4.93 3.33
CA ALA A 180 19.89 -6.01 3.88
C ALA A 180 20.65 -6.84 4.93
N GLN A 181 21.91 -7.21 4.64
CA GLN A 181 22.78 -7.93 5.57
C GLN A 181 23.16 -7.11 6.81
N GLN A 182 23.20 -5.78 6.69
CA GLN A 182 23.34 -4.88 7.85
C GLN A 182 22.07 -4.81 8.71
N ALA A 183 20.89 -5.04 8.15
CA ALA A 183 19.66 -5.21 8.92
C ALA A 183 19.61 -6.61 9.59
N GLU A 184 19.94 -7.69 8.86
CA GLU A 184 19.98 -9.06 9.39
C GLU A 184 20.98 -9.26 10.53
N GLY A 185 22.04 -8.44 10.60
CA GLY A 185 23.03 -8.45 11.68
C GLY A 185 22.51 -7.91 13.03
N ASN A 186 21.36 -7.24 13.05
CA ASN A 186 20.76 -6.65 14.25
C ASN A 186 19.46 -7.39 14.58
N GLY A 187 19.61 -8.61 15.12
CA GLY A 187 18.52 -9.59 15.15
C GLY A 187 17.33 -9.23 16.05
N GLY A 188 16.14 -9.18 15.44
CA GLY A 188 14.84 -9.20 16.12
C GLY A 188 13.77 -8.40 15.38
N GLU A 189 12.87 -9.09 14.67
CA GLU A 189 11.55 -8.61 14.17
C GLU A 189 11.44 -7.23 13.48
N ASP A 190 12.56 -6.58 13.13
CA ASP A 190 12.57 -5.31 12.39
C ASP A 190 11.98 -5.52 10.99
N LEU A 191 10.69 -5.20 10.87
CA LEU A 191 10.07 -4.85 9.60
C LEU A 191 10.85 -3.66 9.00
N SER A 192 10.61 -3.35 7.71
CA SER A 192 11.19 -2.12 7.15
C SER A 192 10.84 -0.93 8.06
N PRO A 193 11.78 -0.03 8.41
CA PRO A 193 11.49 1.08 9.34
C PRO A 193 10.41 2.04 8.82
N VAL A 194 10.09 1.97 7.52
CA VAL A 194 8.94 2.62 6.89
C VAL A 194 7.63 1.90 7.21
N LEU A 195 7.63 0.57 7.22
CA LEU A 195 6.50 -0.28 7.58
C LEU A 195 6.18 -0.15 9.09
N ASP A 196 7.19 -0.08 9.96
CA ASP A 196 6.97 0.21 11.38
C ASP A 196 6.39 1.61 11.61
N ALA A 197 6.94 2.63 10.95
CA ALA A 197 6.39 3.99 11.01
C ALA A 197 4.95 4.05 10.45
N MET A 198 4.62 3.26 9.43
CA MET A 198 3.25 3.15 8.88
C MET A 198 2.30 2.44 9.86
N ASN A 199 2.75 1.35 10.49
CA ASN A 199 1.98 0.64 11.51
C ASN A 199 1.75 1.50 12.77
N ALA A 200 2.72 2.33 13.13
CA ALA A 200 2.64 3.29 14.23
C ALA A 200 1.71 4.50 13.94
N VAL A 201 1.30 4.71 12.68
CA VAL A 201 0.36 5.77 12.28
C VAL A 201 -0.82 5.16 11.49
N PRO A 202 -1.75 4.43 12.16
CA PRO A 202 -2.76 3.61 11.50
C PRO A 202 -3.65 4.35 10.50
N VAL A 203 -3.88 5.65 10.71
CA VAL A 203 -4.73 6.48 9.85
C VAL A 203 -4.17 6.62 8.43
N LEU A 204 -2.83 6.58 8.25
CA LEU A 204 -2.21 6.58 6.93
C LEU A 204 -2.51 5.27 6.19
N LYS A 205 -2.45 4.13 6.90
CA LYS A 205 -2.84 2.83 6.35
C LYS A 205 -4.33 2.78 5.99
N THR A 206 -5.20 3.36 6.82
CA THR A 206 -6.63 3.49 6.49
C THR A 206 -6.83 4.26 5.17
N TRP A 207 -6.15 5.40 4.96
CA TRP A 207 -6.27 6.12 3.69
C TRP A 207 -5.63 5.34 2.52
N GLN A 208 -4.51 4.65 2.75
CA GLN A 208 -3.88 3.80 1.73
C GLN A 208 -4.85 2.73 1.19
N GLU A 209 -5.72 2.19 2.06
CA GLU A 209 -6.68 1.14 1.72
C GLU A 209 -8.05 1.67 1.27
N SER A 210 -8.51 2.82 1.75
CA SER A 210 -9.89 3.31 1.55
C SER A 210 -10.06 4.70 0.95
N ASP A 211 -9.00 5.53 0.91
CA ASP A 211 -9.03 6.89 0.36
C ASP A 211 -7.70 7.23 -0.35
N PRO A 212 -7.48 6.70 -1.58
CA PRO A 212 -6.23 6.87 -2.31
C PRO A 212 -5.90 8.33 -2.65
N ASP A 213 -6.91 9.17 -2.84
CA ASP A 213 -6.72 10.61 -3.12
C ASP A 213 -6.17 11.33 -1.89
N ARG A 214 -6.72 11.05 -0.71
CA ARG A 214 -6.19 11.57 0.56
C ARG A 214 -4.82 11.01 0.91
N PHE A 215 -4.56 9.74 0.61
CA PHE A 215 -3.23 9.16 0.74
C PHE A 215 -2.21 9.80 -0.21
N SER A 216 -2.60 10.13 -1.44
CA SER A 216 -1.77 10.89 -2.39
C SER A 216 -1.40 12.28 -1.85
N VAL A 217 -2.36 12.98 -1.22
CA VAL A 217 -2.08 14.25 -0.53
C VAL A 217 -1.10 14.04 0.63
N ALA A 218 -1.26 12.98 1.44
CA ALA A 218 -0.32 12.64 2.51
C ALA A 218 1.11 12.40 1.99
N VAL A 219 1.29 11.63 0.90
CA VAL A 219 2.59 11.42 0.25
C VAL A 219 3.19 12.76 -0.23
N SER A 220 2.39 13.66 -0.79
CA SER A 220 2.84 14.99 -1.22
C SER A 220 3.30 15.88 -0.05
N ILE A 221 2.75 15.67 1.14
CA ILE A 221 3.12 16.36 2.38
C ILE A 221 4.38 15.75 2.99
N ASP A 222 4.53 14.42 2.95
CA ASP A 222 5.75 13.73 3.39
C ASP A 222 6.96 14.18 2.56
N GLY A 223 6.82 14.26 1.23
CA GLY A 223 7.87 14.77 0.36
C GLY A 223 8.28 16.22 0.65
N LYS A 224 7.38 17.06 1.17
CA LYS A 224 7.71 18.43 1.62
C LYS A 224 8.46 18.38 2.96
N LEU A 225 7.97 17.60 3.92
CA LEU A 225 8.61 17.42 5.23
C LEU A 225 9.99 16.80 5.13
N GLN A 226 10.20 15.81 4.27
CA GLN A 226 11.50 15.17 4.04
C GLN A 226 12.57 16.17 3.54
N ASN A 227 12.15 17.23 2.83
CA ASN A 227 13.03 18.28 2.32
C ASN A 227 13.20 19.47 3.28
N ASP A 228 12.37 19.58 4.31
CA ASP A 228 12.44 20.64 5.33
C ASP A 228 13.65 20.41 6.27
N PRO A 229 14.56 21.38 6.44
CA PRO A 229 15.67 21.31 7.40
C PRO A 229 15.22 21.02 8.84
N ALA A 230 14.04 21.51 9.25
CA ALA A 230 13.52 21.31 10.62
C ALA A 230 13.12 19.86 10.93
N TRP A 231 13.03 18.99 9.90
CA TRP A 231 12.60 17.60 9.99
C TRP A 231 13.72 16.59 9.70
N LYS A 232 14.97 17.05 9.53
CA LYS A 232 16.12 16.16 9.25
C LYS A 232 16.50 15.24 10.41
N ASP A 233 16.38 15.74 11.64
CA ASP A 233 16.70 14.99 12.87
C ASP A 233 15.47 14.31 13.49
N LYS A 234 14.33 14.30 12.77
CA LYS A 234 13.07 13.69 13.21
C LYS A 234 12.95 12.25 12.76
N THR A 235 12.37 11.41 13.62
CA THR A 235 12.11 10.00 13.30
C THR A 235 11.05 9.86 12.19
N LEU A 236 11.06 8.73 11.48
CA LEU A 236 10.04 8.43 10.46
C LEU A 236 8.63 8.48 11.05
N THR A 237 8.44 7.93 12.25
CA THR A 237 7.16 7.94 12.97
C THR A 237 6.68 9.35 13.32
N GLU A 238 7.56 10.23 13.83
CA GLU A 238 7.21 11.64 14.06
C GLU A 238 6.83 12.36 12.76
N ARG A 239 7.56 12.09 11.67
CA ARG A 239 7.28 12.70 10.36
C ARG A 239 5.93 12.24 9.84
N PHE A 240 5.64 10.94 9.88
CA PHE A 240 4.37 10.37 9.45
C PHE A 240 3.19 10.83 10.31
N ALA A 241 3.37 11.02 11.62
CA ALA A 241 2.35 11.61 12.48
C ALA A 241 2.02 13.07 12.08
N GLU A 242 3.03 13.88 11.74
CA GLU A 242 2.81 15.24 11.23
C GLU A 242 2.20 15.25 9.81
N VAL A 243 2.57 14.30 8.94
CA VAL A 243 1.91 14.09 7.65
C VAL A 243 0.42 13.82 7.85
N ALA A 244 0.07 12.89 8.74
CA ALA A 244 -1.32 12.59 9.06
C ALA A 244 -2.06 13.83 9.59
N ARG A 245 -1.47 14.55 10.55
CA ARG A 245 -2.05 15.78 11.12
C ARG A 245 -2.27 16.87 10.06
N ARG A 246 -1.29 17.11 9.17
CA ARG A 246 -1.40 18.09 8.08
C ARG A 246 -2.43 17.67 7.04
N THR A 247 -2.53 16.38 6.75
CA THR A 247 -3.54 15.84 5.81
C THR A 247 -4.94 15.98 6.40
N GLN A 248 -5.16 15.64 7.67
CA GLN A 248 -6.43 15.90 8.37
C GLN A 248 -6.83 17.37 8.27
N VAL A 249 -5.92 18.29 8.60
CA VAL A 249 -6.18 19.75 8.50
C VAL A 249 -6.48 20.19 7.06
N ALA A 250 -5.81 19.64 6.05
CA ALA A 250 -6.07 19.94 4.63
C ALA A 250 -7.47 19.51 4.17
N PHE A 251 -8.03 18.45 4.76
CA PHE A 251 -9.38 17.95 4.51
C PHE A 251 -10.42 18.50 5.51
N GLY A 252 -10.06 19.48 6.35
CA GLY A 252 -10.97 20.13 7.30
C GLY A 252 -11.20 19.37 8.62
N GLU A 253 -10.55 18.22 8.81
CA GLU A 253 -10.59 17.49 10.08
C GLU A 253 -9.69 18.16 11.13
N VAL A 254 -10.30 18.69 12.19
CA VAL A 254 -9.58 19.30 13.31
C VAL A 254 -9.01 18.20 14.20
N SER A 255 -7.77 17.80 13.92
CA SER A 255 -7.01 16.85 14.74
C SER A 255 -6.82 17.40 16.17
N GLU A 256 -7.41 16.74 17.17
CA GLU A 256 -7.32 17.13 18.60
C GLU A 256 -6.00 16.69 19.26
N SER A 257 -5.24 15.78 18.65
CA SER A 257 -4.00 15.21 19.18
C SER A 257 -2.77 16.12 19.01
N SER A 258 -2.83 17.32 19.57
CA SER A 258 -1.65 18.18 19.82
C SER A 258 -1.90 19.12 21.01
N ALA A 259 -2.04 18.53 22.20
CA ALA A 259 -2.03 19.25 23.47
C ALA A 259 -0.61 19.69 23.89
N ASP A 260 0.19 20.21 22.95
CA ASP A 260 1.40 21.00 23.24
C ASP A 260 1.89 21.79 22.00
N ASN A 261 1.04 22.70 21.54
CA ASN A 261 1.48 23.98 21.02
C ASN A 261 0.32 24.98 21.11
N LYS A 262 0.12 25.52 22.32
CA LYS A 262 -0.82 26.62 22.56
C LYS A 262 -0.25 27.99 22.15
N ALA A 263 0.71 27.98 21.23
CA ALA A 263 1.07 29.12 20.41
C ALA A 263 0.01 29.30 19.31
N ASP A 264 -1.02 30.06 19.68
CA ASP A 264 -1.50 31.13 18.82
C ASP A 264 -2.28 30.80 17.54
N LYS A 265 -3.26 29.90 17.65
CA LYS A 265 -4.35 29.79 16.65
C LYS A 265 -5.20 31.07 16.54
N THR A 266 -5.05 32.02 17.48
CA THR A 266 -5.79 33.29 17.51
C THR A 266 -5.15 34.33 16.60
N ASP A 267 -3.85 34.62 16.77
CA ASP A 267 -3.19 35.63 15.94
C ASP A 267 -2.93 35.13 14.52
N ILE A 268 -2.83 33.83 14.26
CA ILE A 268 -2.82 33.32 12.87
C ILE A 268 -4.14 33.66 12.15
N ARG A 269 -5.29 33.50 12.81
CA ARG A 269 -6.60 33.91 12.23
C ARG A 269 -6.68 35.42 12.06
N LYS A 270 -6.29 36.17 13.09
CA LYS A 270 -6.32 37.64 13.08
C LYS A 270 -5.41 38.23 11.99
N THR A 271 -4.21 37.65 11.81
CA THR A 271 -3.25 38.04 10.75
C THR A 271 -3.76 37.63 9.37
N ALA A 272 -4.47 36.51 9.24
CA ALA A 272 -5.11 36.12 7.98
C ALA A 272 -6.28 37.05 7.62
N GLU A 273 -7.15 37.37 8.58
CA GLU A 273 -8.24 38.34 8.42
C GLU A 273 -7.72 39.75 8.07
N GLU A 274 -6.64 40.20 8.73
CA GLU A 274 -5.99 41.48 8.43
C GLU A 274 -5.37 41.52 7.02
N LYS A 275 -4.75 40.40 6.57
CA LYS A 275 -4.22 40.29 5.20
C LYS A 275 -5.29 40.19 4.13
N VAL A 276 -6.39 39.48 4.38
CA VAL A 276 -7.56 39.46 3.48
C VAL A 276 -8.15 40.87 3.39
N LYS A 277 -8.35 41.55 4.52
CA LYS A 277 -8.89 42.91 4.54
C LYS A 277 -7.99 43.95 3.88
N THR A 278 -6.66 43.78 3.97
CA THR A 278 -5.69 44.61 3.24
C THR A 278 -5.75 44.32 1.74
N ALA A 279 -5.83 43.04 1.34
CA ALA A 279 -5.99 42.67 -0.07
C ALA A 279 -7.33 43.14 -0.67
N GLU A 280 -8.41 43.14 0.11
CA GLU A 280 -9.71 43.72 -0.30
C GLU A 280 -9.67 45.25 -0.42
N GLN A 281 -8.85 45.94 0.38
CA GLN A 281 -8.59 47.37 0.23
C GLN A 281 -7.70 47.67 -0.98
N GLU A 282 -6.75 46.81 -1.31
CA GLU A 282 -5.91 46.91 -2.53
C GLU A 282 -6.67 46.50 -3.81
N GLN A 283 -7.69 45.63 -3.70
CA GLN A 283 -8.60 45.26 -4.79
C GLN A 283 -9.87 46.14 -4.87
N ALA A 284 -9.95 47.20 -4.07
CA ALA A 284 -11.03 48.18 -4.15
C ALA A 284 -10.96 48.94 -5.49
N VAL A 285 -11.68 48.45 -6.49
CA VAL A 285 -11.81 49.11 -7.80
C VAL A 285 -12.28 50.56 -7.58
N PRO A 286 -11.57 51.58 -8.10
CA PRO A 286 -11.92 52.97 -7.86
C PRO A 286 -13.35 53.26 -8.33
N ALA A 287 -14.11 53.98 -7.52
CA ALA A 287 -15.56 54.16 -7.67
C ALA A 287 -15.98 54.95 -8.93
N SER A 288 -15.03 55.45 -9.71
CA SER A 288 -15.24 55.99 -11.05
C SER A 288 -13.92 55.97 -11.86
N PRO A 289 -13.99 55.84 -13.21
CA PRO A 289 -12.80 55.72 -14.05
C PRO A 289 -11.90 56.97 -14.07
N SER A 290 -12.34 58.09 -13.50
CA SER A 290 -11.56 59.33 -13.38
C SER A 290 -10.51 59.32 -12.27
N ASP A 291 -10.59 58.40 -11.30
CA ASP A 291 -9.56 58.24 -10.25
C ASP A 291 -8.30 57.49 -10.75
N LEU A 292 -8.38 56.84 -11.92
CA LEU A 292 -7.19 56.35 -12.63
C LEU A 292 -6.51 57.50 -13.38
N GLY A 293 -6.00 58.47 -12.62
CA GLY A 293 -5.25 59.60 -13.15
C GLY A 293 -3.95 59.16 -13.79
N THR A 294 -3.96 58.93 -15.11
CA THR A 294 -2.81 58.73 -16.01
C THR A 294 -1.55 58.16 -15.34
N THR A 295 -1.65 56.93 -14.83
CA THR A 295 -0.47 56.16 -14.44
C THR A 295 0.26 55.77 -15.73
N ALA A 296 1.22 56.61 -16.12
CA ALA A 296 2.17 56.28 -17.18
C ALA A 296 2.79 54.92 -16.85
N SER A 297 2.51 53.92 -17.67
CA SER A 297 3.11 52.60 -17.50
C SER A 297 4.62 52.73 -17.68
N VAL A 298 5.35 52.78 -16.56
CA VAL A 298 6.79 52.49 -16.51
C VAL A 298 6.93 50.97 -16.50
N GLY A 299 6.38 50.34 -17.53
CA GLY A 299 6.67 48.96 -17.87
C GLY A 299 8.04 48.92 -18.53
N THR A 300 8.88 47.99 -18.08
CA THR A 300 10.21 47.70 -18.63
C THR A 300 10.11 47.00 -19.99
N GLY A 301 9.53 47.68 -20.97
CA GLY A 301 9.44 47.26 -22.37
C GLY A 301 10.25 48.19 -23.27
N ASP A 302 10.74 47.66 -24.40
CA ASP A 302 11.55 48.41 -25.35
C ASP A 302 10.83 49.70 -25.80
N ASN A 303 11.56 50.83 -25.84
CA ASN A 303 11.02 52.11 -26.32
C ASN A 303 10.40 52.01 -27.73
N PHE A 304 10.87 51.06 -28.54
CA PHE A 304 10.29 50.69 -29.84
C PHE A 304 8.85 50.17 -29.73
N GLU A 305 8.61 49.20 -28.86
CA GLU A 305 7.29 48.59 -28.66
C GLU A 305 6.31 49.58 -28.01
N ARG A 306 6.83 50.45 -27.14
CA ARG A 306 6.10 51.60 -26.61
C ARG A 306 5.72 52.61 -27.69
N LEU A 307 6.57 52.84 -28.70
CA LEU A 307 6.27 53.74 -29.82
C LEU A 307 5.19 53.15 -30.76
N LEU A 308 5.18 51.84 -30.97
CA LEU A 308 4.17 51.15 -31.81
C LEU A 308 2.75 51.25 -31.24
N GLY A 309 2.60 51.32 -29.91
CA GLY A 309 1.32 51.50 -29.23
C GLY A 309 0.97 52.95 -28.88
N ALA A 310 1.88 53.91 -29.08
CA ALA A 310 1.70 55.28 -28.62
C ALA A 310 0.75 56.10 -29.50
N SER A 311 -0.02 56.99 -28.87
CA SER A 311 -0.73 58.06 -29.57
C SER A 311 0.26 59.06 -30.18
N HIS A 312 -0.13 59.81 -31.21
CA HIS A 312 0.78 60.75 -31.91
C HIS A 312 1.49 61.74 -30.96
N SER A 313 0.75 62.33 -30.02
CA SER A 313 1.30 63.23 -28.98
C SER A 313 2.22 62.54 -27.98
N GLU A 314 1.99 61.25 -27.71
CA GLU A 314 2.81 60.45 -26.80
C GLU A 314 4.08 59.96 -27.48
N ALA A 315 4.00 59.59 -28.77
CA ALA A 315 5.16 59.32 -29.62
C ALA A 315 6.07 60.56 -29.75
N GLU A 316 5.50 61.76 -29.91
CA GLU A 316 6.29 63.01 -29.86
C GLU A 316 6.96 63.24 -28.51
N ALA A 317 6.28 62.98 -27.39
CA ALA A 317 6.86 63.11 -26.06
C ALA A 317 8.00 62.09 -25.81
N ILE A 318 7.79 60.84 -26.25
CA ILE A 318 8.77 59.75 -26.19
C ILE A 318 10.00 60.07 -27.06
N MET A 319 9.81 60.52 -28.30
CA MET A 319 10.93 60.91 -29.18
C MET A 319 11.68 62.16 -28.69
N ARG A 320 11.00 63.14 -28.09
CA ARG A 320 11.68 64.29 -27.44
C ARG A 320 12.47 63.91 -26.20
N GLY A 321 12.14 62.79 -25.56
CA GLY A 321 12.88 62.25 -24.41
C GLY A 321 14.10 61.41 -24.77
N MET A 322 14.21 60.96 -26.03
CA MET A 322 15.35 60.19 -26.53
C MET A 322 16.46 61.11 -27.05
N THR A 323 17.70 60.63 -26.94
CA THR A 323 18.85 61.23 -27.61
C THR A 323 18.85 60.88 -29.10
N ASN A 324 19.49 61.71 -29.93
CA ASN A 324 19.55 61.47 -31.38
C ASN A 324 20.08 60.06 -31.73
N ALA A 325 21.05 59.54 -30.98
CA ALA A 325 21.61 58.21 -31.20
C ALA A 325 20.60 57.07 -30.91
N GLU A 326 19.69 57.27 -29.95
CA GLU A 326 18.61 56.31 -29.65
C GLU A 326 17.50 56.39 -30.71
N ILE A 327 17.23 57.59 -31.25
CA ILE A 327 16.31 57.78 -32.38
C ILE A 327 16.87 57.12 -33.65
N ASP A 328 18.15 57.32 -33.95
CA ASP A 328 18.82 56.71 -35.10
C ASP A 328 18.82 55.17 -35.01
N ALA A 329 19.11 54.60 -33.84
CA ALA A 329 19.03 53.15 -33.61
C ALA A 329 17.59 52.59 -33.71
N LEU A 330 16.58 53.40 -33.37
CA LEU A 330 15.17 53.02 -33.53
C LEU A 330 14.74 53.05 -35.01
N LEU A 331 15.26 54.00 -35.79
CA LEU A 331 15.07 54.09 -37.24
C LEU A 331 15.79 52.96 -37.99
N GLU A 332 17.00 52.57 -37.58
CA GLU A 332 17.74 51.41 -38.12
C GLU A 332 17.01 50.08 -37.83
N LYS A 333 16.21 50.00 -36.77
CA LYS A 333 15.32 48.85 -36.48
C LYS A 333 14.05 48.83 -37.37
N LEU A 334 13.79 49.89 -38.14
CA LEU A 334 12.62 50.09 -38.99
C LEU A 334 12.92 50.04 -40.51
N GLY A 335 14.20 49.99 -40.92
CA GLY A 335 14.62 50.03 -42.33
C GLY A 335 15.91 49.27 -42.61
#